data_AF-T1GJL9-F1
#
_entry.id   AF-T1GJL9-F1
#
_cell.length_a   1.000
_cell.length_b   1.000
_cell.length_c   1.000
_cell.angle_alpha   90.00
_cell.angle_beta   90.00
_cell.angle_gamma   90.00
#
_symmetry.space_group_name_H-M   'P 1'
#
loop_
_entity.id
_entity.type
_entity.pdbx_description
1 polymer ?
#
loop_
_entity_poly.entity_id
_entity_poly.type
_entity_poly.pdbx_seq_one_letter_code
_entity_poly.pdbx_strand_id
1 'polypeptide(L)'
;MKSIEIIDRFKEPPAFGPMCDLLWSDPLEDFGNEKNTEFFSHNSVRGCSYFYSYAACCDFLQNNNLLSIIRAHEAQDAGYRMYRKSQTTGFPSLITIFSAPNYLDVYNNKAAVLKYENNVINIRQFNCSPHPYWLPNFMDVFTWSLPFVGEKVTEMLVSVLNICSDDELPLSKTDFLTSDKIRIEESVFSGWTVNISPSLHSFA
;
A
#
# COMPACT_ATOMS: atom_id res chain seq x y z
N MET A 1 -12.68 -26.84 9.57
CA MET A 1 -13.37 -25.90 10.50
C MET A 1 -12.83 -25.98 11.92
N LYS A 2 -12.78 -27.15 12.58
CA LYS A 2 -12.26 -27.30 13.96
C LYS A 2 -10.86 -26.73 14.20
N SER A 3 -9.98 -26.79 13.19
CA SER A 3 -8.61 -26.24 13.28
C SER A 3 -8.58 -24.72 13.49
N ILE A 4 -9.64 -23.99 13.12
CA ILE A 4 -9.75 -22.54 13.36
C ILE A 4 -10.19 -22.28 14.80
N GLU A 5 -11.08 -23.10 15.34
CA GLU A 5 -11.66 -22.94 16.68
C GLU A 5 -10.62 -23.06 17.80
N ILE A 6 -9.53 -23.79 17.55
CA ILE A 6 -8.44 -23.99 18.52
C ILE A 6 -7.37 -22.89 18.50
N ILE A 7 -7.48 -21.91 17.60
CA ILE A 7 -6.51 -20.82 17.51
C ILE A 7 -6.73 -19.85 18.67
N ASP A 8 -5.73 -19.68 19.53
CA ASP A 8 -5.67 -18.57 20.47
C ASP A 8 -5.44 -17.25 19.72
N ARG A 9 -6.51 -16.46 19.61
CA ARG A 9 -6.56 -15.21 18.83
C ARG A 9 -6.29 -13.95 19.66
N PHE A 10 -6.11 -14.06 20.97
CA PHE A 10 -5.94 -12.90 21.86
C PHE A 10 -4.46 -12.53 22.02
N LYS A 11 -3.80 -12.34 20.87
CA LYS A 11 -2.38 -12.01 20.76
C LYS A 11 -2.14 -11.28 19.45
N GLU A 12 -0.97 -10.66 19.34
CA GLU A 12 -0.49 -10.15 18.06
C GLU A 12 -0.39 -11.33 17.06
N PRO A 13 -0.87 -11.18 15.82
CA PRO A 13 -0.68 -12.20 14.79
C PRO A 13 0.79 -12.61 14.70
N PRO A 14 1.12 -13.91 14.84
CA PRO A 14 2.50 -14.38 14.72
C PRO A 14 3.00 -14.22 13.28
N ALA A 15 4.33 -14.19 13.09
CA ALA A 15 4.93 -14.08 11.75
C ALA A 15 4.64 -15.27 10.82
N PHE A 16 4.29 -16.43 11.38
CA PHE A 16 3.96 -17.65 10.64
C PHE A 16 2.91 -18.48 11.37
N GLY A 17 2.32 -19.44 10.64
CA GLY A 17 1.34 -20.39 11.16
C GLY A 17 -0.11 -19.97 10.93
N PRO A 18 -1.08 -20.77 11.41
CA PRO A 18 -2.47 -20.68 10.94
C PRO A 18 -3.16 -19.33 11.14
N MET A 19 -2.83 -18.61 12.21
CA MET A 19 -3.36 -17.26 12.43
C MET A 19 -2.81 -16.24 11.41
N CYS A 20 -1.52 -16.33 11.07
CA CYS A 20 -0.93 -15.54 10.00
C CYS A 20 -1.60 -15.89 8.66
N ASP A 21 -1.74 -17.19 8.37
CA ASP A 21 -2.24 -17.67 7.09
C ASP A 21 -3.71 -17.29 6.83
N LEU A 22 -4.54 -17.28 7.87
CA LEU A 22 -5.92 -16.80 7.76
C LEU A 22 -6.02 -15.31 7.42
N LEU A 23 -5.00 -14.51 7.76
CA LEU A 23 -5.00 -13.06 7.56
C LEU A 23 -4.26 -12.63 6.28
N TRP A 24 -3.26 -13.40 5.85
CA TRP A 24 -2.29 -12.97 4.83
C TRP A 24 -2.20 -13.87 3.59
N SER A 25 -2.89 -15.01 3.55
CA SER A 25 -2.88 -15.85 2.36
C SER A 25 -3.72 -15.26 1.23
N ASP A 26 -3.27 -15.51 -0.01
CA ASP A 26 -3.90 -15.03 -1.24
C ASP A 26 -4.13 -16.18 -2.22
N PRO A 27 -5.12 -16.11 -3.12
CA PRO A 27 -5.19 -17.04 -4.24
C PRO A 27 -3.99 -16.83 -5.17
N LEU A 28 -3.59 -17.86 -5.91
CA LEU A 28 -2.62 -17.70 -6.99
C LEU A 28 -3.11 -16.67 -8.03
N GLU A 29 -2.18 -15.98 -8.69
CA GLU A 29 -2.50 -15.00 -9.75
C GLU A 29 -3.30 -15.67 -10.89
N ASP A 30 -2.89 -16.88 -11.26
CA ASP A 30 -3.52 -17.74 -12.25
C ASP A 30 -4.54 -18.72 -11.63
N PHE A 31 -5.13 -18.40 -10.46
CA PHE A 31 -6.07 -19.28 -9.75
C PHE A 31 -7.17 -19.85 -10.67
N GLY A 32 -7.23 -21.17 -10.73
CA GLY A 32 -8.11 -21.94 -11.60
C GLY A 32 -7.53 -22.29 -12.97
N ASN A 33 -6.36 -21.78 -13.34
CA ASN A 33 -5.63 -22.11 -14.58
C ASN A 33 -4.16 -22.48 -14.30
N GLU A 34 -3.89 -22.97 -13.09
CA GLU A 34 -2.55 -23.30 -12.62
C GLU A 34 -1.90 -24.38 -13.49
N LYS A 35 -0.58 -24.26 -13.70
CA LYS A 35 0.20 -25.29 -14.43
C LYS A 35 0.63 -26.45 -13.54
N ASN A 36 0.79 -26.21 -12.25
CA ASN A 36 1.17 -27.23 -11.27
C ASN A 36 -0.02 -27.59 -10.38
N THR A 37 0.11 -28.69 -9.64
CA THR A 37 -0.93 -29.23 -8.74
C THR A 37 -0.62 -28.96 -7.28
N GLU A 38 0.33 -28.07 -6.98
CA GLU A 38 0.67 -27.71 -5.61
C GLU A 38 -0.49 -26.97 -4.95
N PHE A 39 -0.77 -27.32 -3.70
CA PHE A 39 -1.87 -26.71 -2.96
C PHE A 39 -1.50 -25.32 -2.46
N PHE A 40 -0.26 -25.19 -1.97
CA PHE A 40 0.26 -23.97 -1.37
C PHE A 40 1.66 -23.71 -1.87
N SER A 41 1.95 -22.46 -2.20
CA SER A 41 3.30 -21.98 -2.55
C SER A 41 3.60 -20.71 -1.76
N HIS A 42 4.88 -20.37 -1.56
CA HIS A 42 5.24 -19.20 -0.75
C HIS A 42 4.68 -17.90 -1.36
N ASN A 43 4.03 -17.06 -0.55
CA ASN A 43 3.50 -15.78 -1.01
C ASN A 43 4.61 -14.71 -1.08
N SER A 44 5.18 -14.55 -2.27
CA SER A 44 6.23 -13.56 -2.54
C SER A 44 5.74 -12.12 -2.50
N VAL A 45 4.45 -11.86 -2.76
CA VAL A 45 3.86 -10.51 -2.72
C VAL A 45 3.78 -10.01 -1.27
N ARG A 46 3.41 -10.87 -0.33
CA ARG A 46 3.30 -10.52 1.09
C ARG A 46 4.60 -10.72 1.86
N GLY A 47 5.53 -11.54 1.36
CA GLY A 47 6.76 -11.92 2.07
C GLY A 47 6.52 -12.81 3.30
N CYS A 48 5.29 -13.30 3.48
CA CYS A 48 4.87 -14.22 4.53
C CYS A 48 3.63 -14.99 4.05
N SER A 49 3.28 -16.07 4.75
CA SER A 49 2.17 -16.94 4.36
C SER A 49 2.32 -17.54 2.95
N TYR A 50 1.20 -17.95 2.35
CA TYR A 50 1.15 -18.77 1.15
C TYR A 50 0.13 -18.26 0.14
N PHE A 51 0.42 -18.47 -1.13
CA PHE A 51 -0.60 -18.54 -2.16
C PHE A 51 -1.29 -19.90 -2.08
N TYR A 52 -2.62 -19.94 -2.22
CA TYR A 52 -3.38 -21.18 -2.34
C TYR A 52 -3.98 -21.35 -3.74
N SER A 53 -3.94 -22.57 -4.25
CA SER A 53 -4.47 -22.91 -5.57
C SER A 53 -5.96 -23.22 -5.55
N TYR A 54 -6.56 -23.27 -6.74
CA TYR A 54 -7.93 -23.71 -6.95
C TYR A 54 -8.16 -25.15 -6.45
N ALA A 55 -7.15 -26.02 -6.59
CA ALA A 55 -7.21 -27.39 -6.07
C ALA A 55 -7.29 -27.40 -4.54
N ALA A 56 -6.45 -26.62 -3.85
CA ALA A 56 -6.49 -26.48 -2.40
C ALA A 56 -7.84 -25.92 -1.91
N CYS A 57 -8.36 -24.90 -2.61
CA CYS A 57 -9.67 -24.34 -2.31
C CYS A 57 -10.79 -25.38 -2.46
N CYS A 58 -10.82 -26.13 -3.56
CA CYS A 58 -11.83 -27.17 -3.79
C CYS A 58 -11.75 -28.31 -2.77
N ASP A 59 -10.54 -28.78 -2.45
CA ASP A 59 -10.31 -29.81 -1.43
C ASP A 59 -10.84 -29.34 -0.06
N PHE A 60 -10.50 -28.12 0.35
CA PHE A 60 -11.02 -27.53 1.59
C PHE A 60 -12.55 -27.46 1.61
N LEU A 61 -13.17 -26.99 0.52
CA LEU A 61 -14.62 -26.87 0.42
C LEU A 61 -15.32 -28.23 0.53
N GLN A 62 -14.82 -29.26 -0.16
CA GLN A 62 -15.37 -30.61 -0.12
C GLN A 62 -15.23 -31.23 1.26
N ASN A 63 -14.03 -31.16 1.85
CA ASN A 63 -13.73 -31.74 3.16
C ASN A 63 -14.51 -31.10 4.31
N ASN A 64 -15.01 -29.87 4.12
CA ASN A 64 -15.79 -29.15 5.13
C ASN A 64 -17.27 -28.96 4.76
N ASN A 65 -17.73 -29.55 3.65
CA ASN A 65 -19.10 -29.40 3.14
C ASN A 65 -19.53 -27.92 2.99
N LEU A 66 -18.65 -27.11 2.39
CA LEU A 66 -18.87 -25.67 2.15
C LEU A 66 -19.08 -25.39 0.66
N LEU A 67 -19.80 -24.32 0.35
CA LEU A 67 -20.11 -23.93 -1.04
C LEU A 67 -19.00 -23.07 -1.68
N SER A 68 -18.43 -22.14 -0.92
CA SER A 68 -17.51 -21.12 -1.40
C SER A 68 -16.69 -20.53 -0.25
N ILE A 69 -15.52 -19.98 -0.54
CA ILE A 69 -14.75 -19.13 0.36
C ILE A 69 -15.04 -17.67 -0.01
N ILE A 70 -15.45 -16.85 0.96
CA ILE A 70 -15.60 -15.40 0.78
C ILE A 70 -14.50 -14.72 1.58
N ARG A 71 -13.74 -13.84 0.92
CA ARG A 71 -12.60 -13.12 1.50
C ARG A 71 -12.55 -11.66 1.06
N ALA A 72 -11.57 -10.91 1.59
CA ALA A 72 -11.27 -9.53 1.21
C ALA A 72 -9.78 -9.35 0.86
N HIS A 73 -9.13 -8.29 1.38
CA HIS A 73 -7.67 -8.08 1.41
C HIS A 73 -6.97 -7.72 0.08
N GLU A 74 -7.36 -8.28 -1.07
CA GLU A 74 -6.85 -7.82 -2.38
C GLU A 74 -7.77 -6.78 -3.02
N ALA A 75 -7.22 -5.63 -3.44
CA ALA A 75 -7.97 -4.59 -4.13
C ALA A 75 -8.50 -5.08 -5.49
N GLN A 76 -9.73 -4.70 -5.84
CA GLN A 76 -10.39 -5.09 -7.09
C GLN A 76 -10.96 -3.86 -7.78
N ASP A 77 -10.74 -3.73 -9.09
CA ASP A 77 -11.25 -2.60 -9.89
C ASP A 77 -12.78 -2.48 -9.83
N ALA A 78 -13.48 -3.61 -9.92
CA ALA A 78 -14.93 -3.68 -9.77
C ALA A 78 -15.40 -3.70 -8.29
N GLY A 79 -14.49 -3.69 -7.32
CA GLY A 79 -14.79 -3.91 -5.90
C GLY A 79 -15.11 -5.36 -5.54
N TYR A 80 -15.07 -6.28 -6.50
CA TYR A 80 -15.18 -7.72 -6.26
C TYR A 80 -14.51 -8.54 -7.38
N ARG A 81 -14.24 -9.81 -7.09
CA ARG A 81 -13.83 -10.83 -8.07
C ARG A 81 -14.47 -12.17 -7.74
N MET A 82 -15.15 -12.75 -8.72
CA MET A 82 -15.60 -14.15 -8.65
C MET A 82 -14.58 -15.02 -9.37
N TYR A 83 -14.05 -16.02 -8.69
CA TYR A 83 -13.05 -16.92 -9.25
C TYR A 83 -13.71 -18.13 -9.93
N ARG A 84 -12.87 -19.04 -10.44
CA ARG A 84 -13.31 -20.26 -11.14
C ARG A 84 -14.39 -20.99 -10.34
N LYS A 85 -15.44 -21.45 -11.03
CA LYS A 85 -16.54 -22.19 -10.43
C LYS A 85 -16.08 -23.60 -10.05
N SER A 86 -16.50 -24.06 -8.87
CA SER A 86 -16.37 -25.45 -8.47
C SER A 86 -17.09 -26.35 -9.48
N GLN A 87 -16.44 -27.43 -9.92
CA GLN A 87 -17.01 -28.38 -10.86
C GLN A 87 -18.22 -29.12 -10.27
N THR A 88 -18.25 -29.30 -8.93
CA THR A 88 -19.31 -30.02 -8.24
C THR A 88 -20.58 -29.20 -8.09
N THR A 89 -20.46 -27.90 -7.78
CA THR A 89 -21.61 -27.04 -7.43
C THR A 89 -21.98 -26.05 -8.52
N GLY A 90 -21.08 -25.78 -9.48
CA GLY A 90 -21.25 -24.72 -10.47
C GLY A 90 -21.20 -23.30 -9.89
N PHE A 91 -20.90 -23.16 -8.60
CA PHE A 91 -20.79 -21.89 -7.88
C PHE A 91 -19.32 -21.44 -7.78
N PRO A 92 -19.00 -20.14 -7.82
CA PRO A 92 -17.62 -19.65 -7.62
C PRO A 92 -16.98 -20.27 -6.37
N SER A 93 -15.82 -20.93 -6.51
CA SER A 93 -15.15 -21.55 -5.36
C SER A 93 -14.59 -20.50 -4.39
N LEU A 94 -14.20 -19.34 -4.92
CA LEU A 94 -13.67 -18.21 -4.17
C LEU A 94 -14.32 -16.91 -4.65
N ILE A 95 -14.57 -16.00 -3.70
CA ILE A 95 -15.04 -14.64 -3.95
C ILE A 95 -14.19 -13.66 -3.14
N THR A 96 -13.60 -12.68 -3.81
CA THR A 96 -12.97 -11.52 -3.15
C THR A 96 -13.93 -10.34 -3.19
N ILE A 97 -14.17 -9.71 -2.04
CA ILE A 97 -14.94 -8.47 -1.88
C ILE A 97 -14.03 -7.36 -1.37
N PHE A 98 -14.08 -6.20 -2.00
CA PHE A 98 -13.29 -5.03 -1.64
C PHE A 98 -14.17 -3.79 -1.52
N SER A 99 -14.19 -3.19 -0.33
CA SER A 99 -15.18 -2.17 0.05
C SER A 99 -14.61 -0.74 0.19
N ALA A 100 -13.38 -0.49 -0.25
CA ALA A 100 -12.75 0.84 -0.27
C ALA A 100 -12.68 1.41 -1.70
N PRO A 101 -13.59 2.31 -2.09
CA PRO A 101 -13.59 2.88 -3.44
C PRO A 101 -12.51 3.96 -3.58
N ASN A 102 -11.96 4.13 -4.79
CA ASN A 102 -10.82 5.01 -5.05
C ASN A 102 -9.69 4.81 -4.01
N TYR A 103 -9.26 3.56 -3.84
CA TYR A 103 -8.27 3.19 -2.84
C TYR A 103 -7.00 4.06 -2.97
N LEU A 104 -6.53 4.55 -1.82
CA LEU A 104 -5.37 5.46 -1.71
C LEU A 104 -5.47 6.73 -2.58
N ASP A 105 -6.68 7.16 -2.90
CA ASP A 105 -6.99 8.33 -3.75
C ASP A 105 -6.45 8.28 -5.18
N VAL A 106 -5.93 7.12 -5.63
CA VAL A 106 -5.28 6.96 -6.94
C VAL A 106 -5.82 5.80 -7.78
N TYR A 107 -6.36 4.75 -7.17
CA TYR A 107 -6.74 3.54 -7.90
C TYR A 107 -7.98 3.74 -8.78
N ASN A 108 -8.85 4.70 -8.46
CA ASN A 108 -10.12 4.94 -9.15
C ASN A 108 -11.04 3.70 -9.26
N ASN A 109 -10.83 2.70 -8.41
CA ASN A 109 -11.63 1.48 -8.38
C ASN A 109 -13.02 1.74 -7.77
N LYS A 110 -13.99 0.91 -8.15
CA LYS A 110 -15.25 0.77 -7.41
C LYS A 110 -15.04 -0.02 -6.13
N ALA A 111 -15.95 0.14 -5.19
CA ALA A 111 -16.11 -0.75 -4.06
C ALA A 111 -17.37 -1.59 -4.22
N ALA A 112 -17.45 -2.70 -3.48
CA ALA A 112 -18.67 -3.51 -3.42
C ALA A 112 -18.95 -4.05 -2.02
N VAL A 113 -20.22 -4.43 -1.81
CA VAL A 113 -20.69 -5.26 -0.69
C VAL A 113 -21.47 -6.45 -1.22
N LEU A 114 -21.35 -7.59 -0.53
CA LEU A 114 -22.12 -8.80 -0.83
C LEU A 114 -23.36 -8.85 0.07
N LYS A 115 -24.54 -8.86 -0.55
CA LYS A 115 -25.83 -9.08 0.13
C LYS A 115 -26.32 -10.49 -0.16
N TYR A 116 -26.44 -11.31 0.87
CA TYR A 116 -27.04 -12.63 0.77
C TYR A 116 -28.44 -12.62 1.42
N GLU A 117 -29.47 -12.79 0.59
CA GLU A 117 -30.87 -12.75 1.02
C GLU A 117 -31.69 -13.68 0.13
N ASN A 118 -32.64 -14.43 0.70
CA ASN A 118 -33.52 -15.35 -0.04
C ASN A 118 -32.75 -16.35 -0.94
N ASN A 119 -31.63 -16.89 -0.45
CA ASN A 119 -30.73 -17.78 -1.20
C ASN A 119 -30.14 -17.16 -2.48
N VAL A 120 -30.15 -15.84 -2.61
CA VAL A 120 -29.56 -15.09 -3.72
C VAL A 120 -28.40 -14.25 -3.22
N ILE A 121 -27.27 -14.34 -3.91
CA ILE A 121 -26.11 -13.47 -3.70
C ILE A 121 -26.21 -12.30 -4.66
N ASN A 122 -26.31 -11.09 -4.11
CA ASN A 122 -26.34 -9.84 -4.87
C ASN A 122 -25.14 -8.98 -4.48
N ILE A 123 -24.35 -8.58 -5.47
CA ILE A 123 -23.22 -7.68 -5.26
C ILE A 123 -23.66 -6.25 -5.59
N ARG A 124 -23.57 -5.37 -4.59
CA ARG A 124 -23.87 -3.94 -4.77
C ARG A 124 -22.59 -3.14 -4.81
N GLN A 125 -22.34 -2.50 -5.94
CA GLN A 125 -21.18 -1.63 -6.13
C GLN A 125 -21.51 -0.18 -5.76
N PHE A 126 -20.48 0.56 -5.35
CA PHE A 126 -20.56 2.00 -5.06
C PHE A 126 -19.24 2.70 -5.38
N ASN A 127 -19.31 4.01 -5.64
CA ASN A 127 -18.17 4.86 -5.97
C ASN A 127 -17.67 5.62 -4.71
N CYS A 128 -16.53 6.31 -4.84
CA CYS A 128 -16.00 7.14 -3.76
C CYS A 128 -16.88 8.36 -3.48
N SER A 129 -16.65 8.96 -2.31
CA SER A 129 -17.26 10.22 -1.89
C SER A 129 -16.14 11.19 -1.50
N PRO A 130 -16.34 12.52 -1.63
CA PRO A 130 -15.36 13.48 -1.16
C PRO A 130 -15.06 13.31 0.34
N HIS A 131 -13.79 13.46 0.73
CA HIS A 131 -13.36 13.49 2.12
C HIS A 131 -12.44 14.69 2.38
N PRO A 132 -12.28 15.14 3.65
CA PRO A 132 -11.33 16.19 3.99
C PRO A 132 -9.91 15.82 3.57
N TYR A 133 -9.18 16.83 3.11
CA TYR A 133 -7.77 16.69 2.78
C TYR A 133 -6.92 16.71 4.05
N TRP A 134 -5.91 15.83 4.08
CA TRP A 134 -4.87 15.82 5.11
C TRP A 134 -3.51 15.82 4.43
N LEU A 135 -2.57 16.58 5.00
CA LEU A 135 -1.17 16.45 4.62
C LEU A 135 -0.64 15.05 5.02
N PRO A 136 0.33 14.50 4.28
CA PRO A 136 0.92 13.20 4.61
C PRO A 136 1.38 13.14 6.08
N ASN A 137 1.15 12.00 6.72
CA ASN A 137 1.47 11.76 8.14
C ASN A 137 0.85 12.78 9.11
N PHE A 138 -0.29 13.40 8.75
CA PHE A 138 -0.96 14.43 9.55
C PHE A 138 -0.05 15.61 9.91
N MET A 139 0.90 15.93 9.03
CA MET A 139 1.82 17.04 9.23
C MET A 139 1.07 18.37 9.32
N ASP A 140 1.44 19.21 10.29
CA ASP A 140 0.89 20.56 10.38
C ASP A 140 1.50 21.47 9.29
N VAL A 141 0.78 22.55 8.96
CA VAL A 141 1.18 23.45 7.87
C VAL A 141 2.49 24.19 8.13
N PHE A 142 2.89 24.37 9.39
CA PHE A 142 4.16 25.02 9.71
C PHE A 142 5.32 24.04 9.45
N THR A 143 5.24 22.83 10.00
CA THR A 143 6.24 21.78 9.74
C THR A 143 6.40 21.53 8.23
N TRP A 144 5.29 21.54 7.49
CA TRP A 144 5.32 21.34 6.04
C TRP A 144 5.95 22.50 5.25
N SER A 145 5.65 23.75 5.59
CA SER A 145 6.05 24.91 4.78
C SER A 145 7.37 25.57 5.20
N LEU A 146 7.77 25.43 6.47
CA LEU A 146 8.94 26.14 7.01
C LEU A 146 10.25 25.80 6.28
N PRO A 147 10.53 24.55 5.87
CA PRO A 147 11.71 24.23 5.07
C PRO A 147 11.74 24.98 3.74
N PHE A 148 10.59 25.00 3.03
CA PHE A 148 10.45 25.69 1.76
C PHE A 148 10.60 27.21 1.90
N VAL A 149 10.01 27.79 2.95
CA VAL A 149 10.15 29.22 3.25
C VAL A 149 11.62 29.57 3.51
N GLY A 150 12.32 28.77 4.32
CA GLY A 150 13.75 28.97 4.61
C GLY A 150 14.61 28.90 3.34
N GLU A 151 14.36 27.92 2.47
CA GLU A 151 15.04 27.78 1.18
C GLU A 151 14.84 29.03 0.31
N LYS A 152 13.58 29.45 0.09
CA LYS A 152 13.26 30.54 -0.85
C LYS A 152 13.73 31.91 -0.34
N VAL A 153 13.66 32.16 0.97
CA VAL A 153 14.21 33.39 1.55
C VAL A 153 15.74 33.41 1.40
N THR A 154 16.41 32.28 1.65
CA THR A 154 17.87 32.19 1.48
C THR A 154 18.28 32.39 0.02
N GLU A 155 17.57 31.76 -0.92
CA GLU A 155 17.78 31.91 -2.37
C GLU A 155 17.63 33.37 -2.82
N MET A 156 16.61 34.05 -2.33
CA MET A 156 16.38 35.48 -2.58
C MET A 156 17.55 36.32 -2.05
N LEU A 157 17.97 36.10 -0.81
CA LEU A 157 19.06 36.86 -0.19
C LEU A 157 20.40 36.64 -0.89
N VAL A 158 20.73 35.40 -1.25
CA VAL A 158 21.92 35.08 -2.05
C VAL A 158 21.87 35.79 -3.40
N SER A 159 20.72 35.79 -4.06
CA SER A 159 20.56 36.49 -5.35
C SER A 159 20.77 38.00 -5.23
N VAL A 160 20.30 38.62 -4.15
CA VAL A 160 20.51 40.06 -3.87
C VAL A 160 21.98 40.34 -3.54
N LEU A 161 22.60 39.53 -2.69
CA LEU A 161 24.01 39.72 -2.29
C LEU A 161 24.97 39.52 -3.46
N ASN A 162 24.65 38.63 -4.40
CA ASN A 162 25.42 38.43 -5.63
C ASN A 162 25.29 39.60 -6.64
N ILE A 163 24.50 40.64 -6.37
CA ILE A 163 24.45 41.85 -7.20
C ILE A 163 25.71 42.71 -6.99
N CYS A 164 26.29 42.72 -5.79
CA CYS A 164 27.54 43.40 -5.51
C CYS A 164 28.71 42.50 -5.94
N SER A 165 29.36 42.84 -7.07
CA SER A 165 30.60 42.18 -7.52
C SER A 165 31.81 42.69 -6.74
N ASP A 166 32.93 41.97 -6.82
CA ASP A 166 34.23 42.35 -6.24
C ASP A 166 34.70 43.77 -6.66
N ASP A 167 34.07 44.37 -7.67
CA ASP A 167 34.31 45.73 -8.15
C ASP A 167 33.83 46.82 -7.18
N GLU A 168 32.91 46.52 -6.26
CA GLU A 168 32.42 47.45 -5.24
C GLU A 168 33.21 47.38 -3.91
N LEU A 169 34.14 46.44 -3.78
CA LEU A 169 35.08 46.40 -2.67
C LEU A 169 36.14 47.51 -2.89
N PRO A 170 36.26 48.52 -2.02
CA PRO A 170 37.33 49.48 -2.15
C PRO A 170 38.68 48.75 -2.08
N LEU A 171 39.50 48.91 -3.12
CA LEU A 171 40.90 48.51 -3.12
C LEU A 171 41.69 49.31 -2.07
N SER A 172 41.54 48.94 -0.80
CA SER A 172 42.53 49.24 0.22
C SER A 172 43.25 47.95 0.57
N LYS A 173 44.42 47.77 -0.05
CA LYS A 173 45.44 46.82 0.40
C LYS A 173 45.78 47.12 1.86
N THR A 174 45.26 46.34 2.77
CA THR A 174 45.90 46.07 4.06
C THR A 174 45.65 44.61 4.38
N ASP A 175 46.73 43.83 4.26
CA ASP A 175 46.85 42.46 4.73
C ASP A 175 46.29 42.34 6.14
N PHE A 176 45.32 41.44 6.38
CA PHE A 176 45.20 40.70 7.66
C PHE A 176 44.08 39.63 7.54
N LEU A 177 44.47 38.40 7.90
CA LEU A 177 43.64 37.24 8.25
C LEU A 177 43.10 36.37 7.10
N THR A 178 43.93 35.38 6.78
CA THR A 178 43.63 33.99 6.40
C THR A 178 42.15 33.62 6.19
N SER A 179 41.87 33.22 4.96
CA SER A 179 40.73 32.47 4.44
C SER A 179 40.27 31.33 5.36
N ASP A 180 39.23 31.56 6.15
CA ASP A 180 38.30 30.51 6.55
C ASP A 180 37.19 30.42 5.51
N LYS A 181 37.28 29.40 4.66
CA LYS A 181 36.19 29.00 3.77
C LYS A 181 34.96 28.70 4.64
N ILE A 182 33.92 29.53 4.54
CA ILE A 182 32.58 29.15 4.98
C ILE A 182 32.13 28.04 4.05
N ARG A 183 32.43 26.81 4.47
CA ARG A 183 31.90 25.59 3.88
C ARG A 183 30.47 25.49 4.42
N ILE A 184 29.50 25.98 3.65
CA ILE A 184 28.09 25.67 3.90
C ILE A 184 28.00 24.15 3.79
N GLU A 185 27.82 23.47 4.92
CA GLU A 185 27.61 22.04 4.86
C GLU A 185 26.28 21.76 4.15
N GLU A 186 26.34 21.05 3.02
CA GLU A 186 25.20 20.38 2.38
C GLU A 186 24.54 19.31 3.28
N SER A 187 24.93 19.21 4.56
CA SER A 187 24.49 18.20 5.52
C SER A 187 23.08 18.46 6.08
N VAL A 188 22.58 19.71 6.03
CA VAL A 188 21.26 20.03 6.60
C VAL A 188 20.10 19.64 5.66
N PHE A 189 20.34 19.57 4.34
CA PHE A 189 19.29 19.33 3.34
C PHE A 189 19.26 17.91 2.78
N SER A 190 20.32 17.11 2.95
CA SER A 190 20.38 15.74 2.42
C SER A 190 19.46 14.73 3.11
N GLY A 191 18.90 15.09 4.27
CA GLY A 191 17.90 14.28 4.99
C GLY A 191 16.44 14.56 4.60
N TRP A 192 16.18 15.57 3.75
CA TRP A 192 14.83 16.06 3.45
C TRP A 192 14.50 16.00 1.96
N THR A 193 15.01 15.00 1.24
CA THR A 193 14.33 14.57 0.02
C THR A 193 13.01 13.94 0.42
N VAL A 194 11.91 14.66 0.22
CA VAL A 194 10.60 14.02 0.05
C VAL A 194 10.72 13.19 -1.22
N ASN A 195 11.18 11.95 -1.08
CA ASN A 195 10.97 10.94 -2.08
C ASN A 195 9.45 10.79 -2.20
N ILE A 196 8.86 11.46 -3.18
CA ILE A 196 7.61 11.01 -3.77
C ILE A 196 7.98 9.71 -4.46
N SER A 197 8.00 8.64 -3.68
CA SER A 197 8.18 7.29 -4.18
C SER A 197 7.07 7.01 -5.21
N PRO A 198 7.40 6.61 -6.45
CA PRO A 198 6.43 6.03 -7.36
C PRO A 198 6.18 4.54 -7.08
N SER A 199 6.69 3.97 -5.97
CA SER A 199 6.60 2.53 -5.71
C SER A 199 5.34 2.17 -4.93
N LEU A 200 4.19 2.25 -5.60
CA LEU A 200 2.99 1.45 -5.29
C LEU A 200 2.69 0.47 -6.42
N HIS A 201 3.73 -0.05 -7.07
CA HIS A 201 3.68 -1.34 -7.74
C HIS A 201 4.37 -2.38 -6.86
N SER A 202 3.62 -2.89 -5.87
CA SER A 202 3.70 -4.27 -5.37
C SER A 202 2.90 -4.41 -4.06
N PHE A 203 1.62 -4.05 -4.11
CA PHE A 203 0.61 -4.60 -3.21
C PHE A 203 -0.61 -4.97 -4.05
N ALA A 204 -0.40 -5.93 -4.94
CA ALA A 204 -1.42 -6.73 -5.59
C ALA A 204 -0.95 -8.17 -5.49
#